data_AF-A0A0Q4RTK4-F1
#
_entry.id   AF-A0A0Q4RTK4-F1
#
_cell.length_a   1.000
_cell.length_b   1.000
_cell.length_c   1.000
_cell.angle_alpha   90.00
_cell.angle_beta   90.00
_cell.angle_gamma   90.00
#
_symmetry.space_group_name_H-M   'P 1'
#
loop_
_entity.id
_entity.type
_entity.pdbx_description
1 polymer ?
#
loop_
_entity_poly.entity_id
_entity_poly.type
_entity_poly.pdbx_seq_one_letter_code
_entity_poly.pdbx_strand_id
1 'polypeptide(L)'
;MTVNTNQNQYLTNMAAGKTAAGGTANAGQQAWAKAQLAKSSVPSSTTAANTTNATLQTNTLEKKKADPILPDLRAKSGSSASQNPGTGIFTPVVPKVTPVPAPTTTQPTPSFSTPQYNDWQAKSAEQYAALESLTGTPFSYDPETDAGYQAQRQLAQIRAGDASKSAMETANEKGILNSSLTSSQLGQIQQRAEQEAAAYIPEYRQQAYAQYQDRLANAANLLNTARALRGDQFNESVTEAGLTGNYMPAGSQQLIQQLIGLKQQAETKGITATDRAQLSGQADVIRSQLQAMGVNTSTLGANVSAANVTANPYAGTRTLAGQEMDLANKQSNWNAYMDMVGQTGNLGSGPTQTWGSLAKNANAGQQTLAGKQYDRGVFESDRAYNYTAGRDAVSDKQWLDQFNEQVRQFGMQNALQWAAQNLNEQQYKDNSARQWAGLDWEMSQTNRSAYNGMNLDQAYGAISRLYGTPVLDSSGQPTGKNTMPTNATDREKMYTSAIDLGLPETQTDQLLLSLGFSKDELSTLNKKHGVTEGK
;
A
#
# COMPACT_ATOMS: atom_id res chain seq x y z
N MET A 1 9.94 22.93 -25.01
CA MET A 1 9.68 21.64 -24.32
C MET A 1 8.19 21.55 -24.07
N THR A 2 7.54 20.47 -24.49
CA THR A 2 6.10 20.28 -24.29
C THR A 2 5.89 19.70 -22.88
N VAL A 3 5.43 20.52 -21.96
CA VAL A 3 5.03 20.10 -20.61
C VAL A 3 3.57 19.68 -20.62
N ASN A 4 3.26 18.58 -19.96
CA ASN A 4 1.87 18.14 -19.81
C ASN A 4 1.11 19.06 -18.83
N THR A 5 -0.23 18.97 -18.81
CA THR A 5 -1.09 19.84 -18.00
C THR A 5 -0.74 19.83 -16.51
N ASN A 6 -0.41 18.66 -15.96
CA ASN A 6 -0.06 18.51 -14.54
C ASN A 6 1.29 19.17 -14.22
N GLN A 7 2.28 19.05 -15.10
CA GLN A 7 3.57 19.72 -14.97
C GLN A 7 3.42 21.24 -15.07
N ASN A 8 2.58 21.73 -15.99
CA ASN A 8 2.31 23.16 -16.11
C ASN A 8 1.62 23.72 -14.85
N GLN A 9 0.66 22.98 -14.29
CA GLN A 9 -0.02 23.36 -13.05
C GLN A 9 0.93 23.35 -11.84
N TYR A 10 1.81 22.35 -11.75
CA TYR A 10 2.85 22.30 -10.72
C TYR A 10 3.81 23.48 -10.79
N LEU A 11 4.33 23.79 -11.99
CA LEU A 11 5.21 24.94 -12.20
C LEU A 11 4.50 26.27 -11.91
N THR A 12 3.22 26.39 -12.27
CA THR A 12 2.39 27.57 -11.96
C THR A 12 2.23 27.75 -10.45
N ASN A 13 1.92 26.68 -9.72
CA ASN A 13 1.79 26.71 -8.26
C ASN A 13 3.11 27.05 -7.57
N MET A 14 4.22 26.47 -8.04
CA MET A 14 5.55 26.75 -7.50
C MET A 14 6.00 28.19 -7.79
N ALA A 15 5.72 28.71 -8.99
CA ALA A 15 5.97 30.11 -9.34
C ALA A 15 5.15 31.09 -8.48
N ALA A 16 3.99 30.66 -7.98
CA ALA A 16 3.11 31.38 -7.05
C ALA A 16 3.47 31.16 -5.57
N GLY A 17 4.58 30.47 -5.26
CA GLY A 17 5.06 30.28 -3.89
C GLY A 17 4.46 29.09 -3.16
N LYS A 18 3.78 28.16 -3.84
CA LYS A 18 3.18 26.97 -3.22
C LYS A 18 3.91 25.69 -3.64
N THR A 19 4.25 24.82 -2.69
CA THR A 19 4.76 23.46 -2.98
C THR A 19 3.61 22.47 -3.15
N ALA A 20 3.87 21.31 -3.76
CA ALA A 20 2.85 20.26 -3.94
C ALA A 20 2.28 19.71 -2.62
N ALA A 21 3.03 19.83 -1.51
CA ALA A 21 2.61 19.41 -0.18
C ALA A 21 1.98 20.56 0.66
N GLY A 22 1.64 21.69 0.04
CA GLY A 22 0.99 22.82 0.72
C GLY A 22 1.92 23.75 1.52
N GLY A 23 3.23 23.59 1.39
CA GLY A 23 4.23 24.49 2.00
C GLY A 23 4.57 25.71 1.13
N THR A 24 5.40 26.60 1.66
CA THR A 24 5.86 27.81 0.95
C THR A 24 7.13 27.52 0.14
N ALA A 25 7.10 27.74 -1.17
CA ALA A 25 8.28 27.61 -2.02
C ALA A 25 9.24 28.79 -1.78
N ASN A 26 10.53 28.51 -1.65
CA ASN A 26 11.54 29.56 -1.46
C ASN A 26 11.78 30.38 -2.74
N ALA A 27 12.46 31.52 -2.60
CA ALA A 27 12.68 32.44 -3.73
C ALA A 27 13.41 31.79 -4.93
N GLY A 28 14.34 30.86 -4.68
CA GLY A 28 15.05 30.13 -5.74
C GLY A 28 14.12 29.18 -6.51
N GLN A 29 13.24 28.48 -5.81
CA GLN A 29 12.24 27.59 -6.41
C GLN A 29 11.22 28.37 -7.26
N GLN A 30 10.77 29.53 -6.76
CA GLN A 30 9.88 30.42 -7.51
C GLN A 30 10.55 30.95 -8.79
N ALA A 31 11.82 31.36 -8.71
CA ALA A 31 12.56 31.86 -9.86
C ALA A 31 12.81 30.77 -10.91
N TRP A 32 13.17 29.56 -10.47
CA TRP A 32 13.33 28.40 -11.35
C TRP A 32 12.02 28.05 -12.06
N ALA A 33 10.90 27.98 -11.33
CA ALA A 33 9.60 27.65 -11.92
C ALA A 33 9.15 28.69 -12.96
N LYS A 34 9.36 29.99 -12.69
CA LYS A 34 9.12 31.07 -13.68
C LYS A 34 9.98 30.92 -14.93
N ALA A 35 11.24 30.55 -14.78
CA ALA A 35 12.14 30.32 -15.91
C ALA A 35 11.75 29.09 -16.75
N GLN A 36 11.17 28.05 -16.13
CA GLN A 36 10.65 26.88 -16.86
C GLN A 36 9.36 27.22 -17.61
N LEU A 37 8.44 27.96 -16.99
CA LEU A 37 7.20 28.43 -17.64
C LEU A 37 7.49 29.29 -18.88
N ALA A 38 8.52 30.14 -18.82
CA ALA A 38 8.94 30.96 -19.97
C ALA A 38 9.46 30.13 -21.15
N LYS A 39 9.91 28.88 -20.91
CA LYS A 39 10.45 27.97 -21.94
C LYS A 39 9.42 26.93 -22.42
N SER A 40 8.25 26.89 -21.79
CA SER A 40 7.16 25.98 -22.17
C SER A 40 6.17 26.66 -23.11
N SER A 41 6.00 26.07 -24.29
CA SER A 41 4.88 26.37 -25.19
C SER A 41 3.74 25.42 -24.84
N VAL A 42 2.62 25.94 -24.31
CA VAL A 42 1.41 25.14 -24.09
C VAL A 42 0.75 24.91 -25.46
N PRO A 43 0.44 23.66 -25.86
CA PRO A 43 -0.33 23.43 -27.08
C PRO A 43 -1.72 24.07 -26.94
N SER A 44 -2.04 24.98 -27.85
CA SER A 44 -3.37 25.57 -27.98
C SER A 44 -4.38 24.44 -28.22
N SER A 45 -5.32 24.24 -27.29
CA SER A 45 -6.46 23.37 -27.53
C SER A 45 -7.38 24.07 -28.54
N THR A 46 -7.42 23.57 -29.77
CA THR A 46 -8.42 23.92 -30.76
C THR A 46 -9.78 23.42 -30.31
N THR A 47 -10.61 24.31 -29.78
CA THR A 47 -12.01 24.05 -29.45
C THR A 47 -12.80 23.90 -30.74
N ALA A 48 -13.33 22.70 -31.01
CA ALA A 48 -14.31 22.46 -32.06
C ALA A 48 -15.61 23.20 -31.71
N ALA A 49 -16.05 24.08 -32.61
CA ALA A 49 -17.30 24.81 -32.51
C ALA A 49 -18.49 23.84 -32.65
N ASN A 50 -19.37 23.83 -31.64
CA ASN A 50 -20.69 23.23 -31.74
C ASN A 50 -21.73 24.35 -31.63
N THR A 51 -22.40 24.62 -32.73
CA THR A 51 -23.33 25.73 -32.96
C THR A 51 -24.73 25.30 -32.53
N THR A 52 -25.31 25.90 -31.49
CA THR A 52 -26.78 26.02 -31.40
C THR A 52 -27.22 27.22 -30.59
N ASN A 53 -28.26 27.87 -31.10
CA ASN A 53 -28.83 29.16 -30.75
C ASN A 53 -29.35 29.29 -29.31
N ALA A 54 -29.11 30.43 -28.67
CA ALA A 54 -30.06 31.05 -27.74
C ALA A 54 -29.78 32.56 -27.61
N THR A 55 -30.69 33.34 -28.18
CA THR A 55 -30.78 34.79 -28.16
C THR A 55 -31.11 35.29 -26.74
N LEU A 56 -30.32 36.19 -26.16
CA LEU A 56 -30.74 37.00 -25.02
C LEU A 56 -30.35 38.46 -25.24
N GLN A 57 -31.42 39.27 -25.34
CA GLN A 57 -31.41 40.72 -25.41
C GLN A 57 -30.85 41.32 -24.12
N THR A 58 -30.01 42.33 -24.29
CA THR A 58 -29.63 43.32 -23.29
C THR A 58 -30.85 44.15 -22.85
N ASN A 59 -30.98 44.41 -21.55
CA ASN A 59 -31.50 45.70 -21.10
C ASN A 59 -30.92 46.11 -19.74
N THR A 60 -30.37 47.31 -19.76
CA THR A 60 -29.81 48.11 -18.68
C THR A 60 -30.95 48.95 -18.04
N LEU A 61 -30.65 49.59 -16.89
CA LEU A 61 -31.42 50.60 -16.12
C LEU A 61 -32.17 49.99 -14.92
N GLU A 62 -32.25 50.57 -13.71
CA GLU A 62 -31.86 51.89 -13.21
C GLU A 62 -31.91 51.87 -11.66
N LYS A 63 -31.15 52.78 -11.03
CA LYS A 63 -31.22 53.09 -9.59
C LYS A 63 -32.55 53.77 -9.22
N LYS A 64 -33.14 53.42 -8.08
CA LYS A 64 -33.90 54.38 -7.25
C LYS A 64 -33.93 54.01 -5.76
N LYS A 65 -33.73 55.03 -4.93
CA LYS A 65 -33.76 55.07 -3.45
C LYS A 65 -35.17 54.86 -2.89
N ALA A 66 -35.30 54.29 -1.69
CA ALA A 66 -36.23 54.72 -0.63
C ALA A 66 -35.92 54.03 0.72
N ASP A 67 -36.30 54.71 1.80
CA ASP A 67 -35.92 54.65 3.23
C ASP A 67 -36.41 53.43 4.07
N PRO A 68 -35.93 53.27 5.33
CA PRO A 68 -36.29 52.16 6.22
C PRO A 68 -37.43 52.49 7.20
N ILE A 69 -38.28 51.51 7.50
CA ILE A 69 -39.30 51.57 8.57
C ILE A 69 -39.19 50.32 9.47
N LEU A 70 -38.91 50.57 10.75
CA LEU A 70 -39.02 49.64 11.89
C LEU A 70 -40.48 49.35 12.23
N PRO A 71 -40.75 48.24 12.94
CA PRO A 71 -41.69 48.31 14.06
C PRO A 71 -41.12 47.80 15.39
N ASP A 72 -41.37 48.63 16.39
CA ASP A 72 -41.30 48.43 17.84
C ASP A 72 -42.42 47.49 18.32
N LEU A 73 -42.10 46.58 19.26
CA LEU A 73 -43.10 45.87 20.08
C LEU A 73 -42.59 45.78 21.52
N ARG A 74 -43.10 46.71 22.33
CA ARG A 74 -42.92 46.85 23.76
C ARG A 74 -44.21 46.43 24.48
N ALA A 75 -44.15 45.44 25.36
CA ALA A 75 -45.16 45.16 26.40
C ALA A 75 -44.58 44.13 27.39
N LYS A 76 -44.89 44.09 28.69
CA LYS A 76 -45.39 45.02 29.71
C LYS A 76 -45.21 44.25 31.03
N SER A 77 -44.75 44.93 32.07
CA SER A 77 -44.60 44.40 33.44
C SER A 77 -45.95 44.11 34.10
N GLY A 78 -45.98 43.13 35.00
CA GLY A 78 -47.12 42.82 35.87
C GLY A 78 -46.66 42.07 37.12
N SER A 79 -46.59 42.80 38.23
CA SER A 79 -46.38 42.33 39.60
C SER A 79 -47.72 41.96 40.26
N SER A 80 -47.73 40.96 41.15
CA SER A 80 -48.70 40.86 42.25
C SER A 80 -48.14 39.97 43.36
N ALA A 81 -48.23 40.44 44.59
CA ALA A 81 -47.90 39.74 45.82
C ALA A 81 -49.17 39.58 46.70
N SER A 82 -49.06 38.72 47.72
CA SER A 82 -49.85 38.69 48.98
C SER A 82 -51.07 37.75 49.02
N GLN A 83 -51.03 36.66 49.82
CA GLN A 83 -51.44 36.61 51.25
C GLN A 83 -51.25 35.18 51.85
N ASN A 84 -51.05 35.14 53.16
CA ASN A 84 -50.72 34.03 54.10
C ASN A 84 -52.02 33.55 54.82
N PRO A 85 -52.05 32.69 55.89
CA PRO A 85 -51.28 31.51 56.32
C PRO A 85 -52.17 30.26 56.60
N GLY A 86 -51.57 29.08 56.84
CA GLY A 86 -52.30 27.91 57.36
C GLY A 86 -51.40 26.95 58.14
N THR A 87 -51.60 26.88 59.46
CA THR A 87 -50.88 26.05 60.44
C THR A 87 -51.18 24.56 60.27
N GLY A 88 -50.13 23.75 60.10
CA GLY A 88 -50.21 22.28 60.07
C GLY A 88 -49.00 21.65 60.72
N ILE A 89 -49.24 20.94 61.82
CA ILE A 89 -48.28 20.22 62.65
C ILE A 89 -47.67 19.06 61.84
N PHE A 90 -46.35 19.05 61.65
CA PHE A 90 -45.62 17.93 61.07
C PHE A 90 -44.97 17.09 62.17
N THR A 91 -45.42 15.85 62.33
CA THR A 91 -44.70 14.77 63.02
C THR A 91 -43.73 14.09 62.04
N PRO A 92 -42.45 13.84 62.39
CA PRO A 92 -41.55 13.11 61.51
C PRO A 92 -41.83 11.60 61.57
N VAL A 93 -42.29 11.03 60.47
CA VAL A 93 -42.32 9.57 60.23
C VAL A 93 -40.96 9.17 59.67
N VAL A 94 -40.26 8.27 60.37
CA VAL A 94 -39.01 7.65 59.91
C VAL A 94 -39.35 6.53 58.92
N PRO A 95 -38.89 6.58 57.65
CA PRO A 95 -39.11 5.48 56.73
C PRO A 95 -38.17 4.30 57.05
N LYS A 96 -38.78 3.14 57.30
CA LYS A 96 -38.15 1.84 57.43
C LYS A 96 -37.49 1.43 56.11
N VAL A 97 -36.16 1.30 56.11
CA VAL A 97 -35.36 0.89 54.95
C VAL A 97 -35.49 -0.63 54.76
N THR A 98 -36.02 -1.07 53.63
CA THR A 98 -35.94 -2.46 53.16
C THR A 98 -34.61 -2.70 52.45
N PRO A 99 -33.92 -3.84 52.69
CA PRO A 99 -32.65 -4.14 52.06
C PRO A 99 -32.84 -4.47 50.56
N VAL A 100 -32.07 -3.80 49.71
CA VAL A 100 -31.98 -4.06 48.27
C VAL A 100 -31.08 -5.28 48.04
N PRO A 101 -31.50 -6.29 47.26
CA PRO A 101 -30.68 -7.47 47.00
C PRO A 101 -29.47 -7.14 46.11
N ALA A 102 -28.34 -7.75 46.42
CA ALA A 102 -27.07 -7.57 45.72
C ALA A 102 -27.16 -8.06 44.25
N PRO A 103 -26.68 -7.30 43.26
CA PRO A 103 -26.65 -7.74 41.88
C PRO A 103 -25.60 -8.83 41.69
N THR A 104 -26.04 -9.99 41.22
CA THR A 104 -25.19 -11.09 40.74
C THR A 104 -24.42 -10.65 39.50
N THR A 105 -23.10 -10.49 39.65
CA THR A 105 -22.15 -10.26 38.57
C THR A 105 -21.69 -11.59 37.97
N THR A 106 -22.44 -12.12 37.00
CA THR A 106 -21.88 -13.02 35.99
C THR A 106 -21.81 -12.24 34.69
N GLN A 107 -20.67 -11.56 34.49
CA GLN A 107 -20.38 -10.86 33.25
C GLN A 107 -20.00 -11.91 32.19
N PRO A 108 -20.75 -12.04 31.08
CA PRO A 108 -20.35 -12.92 29.99
C PRO A 108 -19.08 -12.36 29.36
N THR A 109 -18.03 -13.19 29.30
CA THR A 109 -16.82 -12.91 28.54
C THR A 109 -17.18 -12.79 27.06
N PRO A 110 -17.09 -11.60 26.44
CA PRO A 110 -17.33 -11.48 25.01
C PRO A 110 -16.17 -12.14 24.27
N SER A 111 -16.46 -13.22 23.55
CA SER A 111 -15.56 -13.77 22.54
C SER A 111 -15.60 -12.85 21.32
N PHE A 112 -14.51 -12.11 21.10
CA PHE A 112 -14.35 -11.23 19.96
C PHE A 112 -13.72 -11.99 18.79
N SER A 113 -14.52 -12.38 17.79
CA SER A 113 -14.01 -12.65 16.45
C SER A 113 -14.56 -11.57 15.51
N THR A 114 -13.75 -10.55 15.21
CA THR A 114 -14.11 -9.56 14.20
C THR A 114 -13.99 -10.19 12.80
N PRO A 115 -14.98 -10.04 11.90
CA PRO A 115 -14.97 -10.63 10.56
C PRO A 115 -13.72 -10.28 9.73
N GLN A 116 -13.18 -9.07 9.90
CA GLN A 116 -11.96 -8.63 9.21
C GLN A 116 -10.68 -9.32 9.67
N TYR A 117 -10.59 -9.70 10.96
CA TYR A 117 -9.45 -10.48 11.44
C TYR A 117 -9.49 -11.90 10.84
N ASN A 118 -10.68 -12.49 10.76
CA ASN A 118 -10.88 -13.80 10.14
C ASN A 118 -10.60 -13.76 8.63
N ASP A 119 -11.02 -12.72 7.90
CA ASP A 119 -10.72 -12.56 6.47
C ASP A 119 -9.22 -12.36 6.21
N TRP A 120 -8.53 -11.61 7.07
CA TRP A 120 -7.08 -11.46 6.99
C TRP A 120 -6.35 -12.77 7.32
N GLN A 121 -6.79 -13.46 8.37
CA GLN A 121 -6.21 -14.74 8.78
C GLN A 121 -6.44 -15.81 7.70
N ALA A 122 -7.61 -15.78 7.04
CA ALA A 122 -7.92 -16.62 5.89
C ALA A 122 -7.03 -16.30 4.69
N LYS A 123 -6.85 -15.02 4.31
CA LYS A 123 -5.94 -14.64 3.22
C LYS A 123 -4.48 -14.97 3.53
N SER A 124 -4.05 -14.79 4.78
CA SER A 124 -2.71 -15.17 5.20
C SER A 124 -2.53 -16.68 5.16
N ALA A 125 -3.51 -17.45 5.63
CA ALA A 125 -3.50 -18.91 5.58
C ALA A 125 -3.51 -19.41 4.14
N GLU A 126 -4.26 -18.78 3.24
CA GLU A 126 -4.31 -19.11 1.81
C GLU A 126 -2.95 -18.85 1.13
N GLN A 127 -2.29 -17.74 1.46
CA GLN A 127 -0.94 -17.43 0.97
C GLN A 127 0.13 -18.40 1.52
N TYR A 128 0.05 -18.76 2.80
CA TYR A 128 0.96 -19.76 3.38
C TYR A 128 0.70 -21.16 2.82
N ALA A 129 -0.56 -21.56 2.64
CA ALA A 129 -0.93 -22.83 2.04
C ALA A 129 -0.46 -22.92 0.58
N ALA A 130 -0.56 -21.83 -0.18
CA ALA A 130 0.00 -21.77 -1.54
C ALA A 130 1.53 -21.97 -1.52
N LEU A 131 2.24 -21.35 -0.58
CA LEU A 131 3.69 -21.51 -0.43
C LEU A 131 4.09 -22.92 0.02
N GLU A 132 3.35 -23.49 0.97
CA GLU A 132 3.56 -24.84 1.49
C GLU A 132 3.29 -25.88 0.41
N SER A 133 2.27 -25.67 -0.43
CA SER A 133 2.03 -26.52 -1.60
C SER A 133 3.18 -26.46 -2.61
N LEU A 134 3.75 -25.28 -2.87
CA LEU A 134 4.85 -25.11 -3.83
C LEU A 134 6.20 -25.60 -3.30
N THR A 135 6.43 -25.52 -1.99
CA THR A 135 7.71 -25.91 -1.37
C THR A 135 7.73 -27.37 -0.92
N GLY A 136 6.55 -27.95 -0.60
CA GLY A 136 6.38 -29.34 -0.21
C GLY A 136 6.34 -30.34 -1.37
N THR A 137 6.08 -29.89 -2.60
CA THR A 137 6.11 -30.76 -3.79
C THR A 137 7.48 -30.74 -4.46
N PRO A 138 8.31 -31.78 -4.33
CA PRO A 138 9.54 -31.87 -5.11
C PRO A 138 9.21 -31.87 -6.61
N PHE A 139 10.06 -31.24 -7.41
CA PHE A 139 9.89 -31.20 -8.85
C PHE A 139 9.81 -32.62 -9.43
N SER A 140 8.69 -32.93 -10.06
CA SER A 140 8.46 -34.16 -10.80
C SER A 140 8.04 -33.80 -12.22
N TYR A 141 8.73 -34.36 -13.21
CA TYR A 141 8.40 -34.19 -14.62
C TYR A 141 7.75 -35.47 -15.13
N ASP A 142 6.50 -35.36 -15.57
CA ASP A 142 5.78 -36.44 -16.24
C ASP A 142 5.59 -36.09 -17.73
N PRO A 143 6.34 -36.74 -18.65
CA PRO A 143 6.26 -36.49 -20.08
C PRO A 143 4.84 -36.70 -20.62
N GLU A 144 4.05 -37.61 -20.05
CA GLU A 144 2.72 -37.91 -20.57
C GLU A 144 1.73 -36.74 -20.35
N THR A 145 1.99 -35.90 -19.36
CA THR A 145 1.15 -34.73 -19.06
C THR A 145 1.62 -33.45 -19.75
N ASP A 146 2.82 -33.44 -20.33
CA ASP A 146 3.41 -32.27 -20.97
C ASP A 146 2.89 -32.08 -22.40
N ALA A 147 2.19 -30.98 -22.65
CA ALA A 147 1.59 -30.68 -23.95
C ALA A 147 2.62 -30.51 -25.08
N GLY A 148 3.83 -30.02 -24.77
CA GLY A 148 4.92 -29.87 -25.74
C GLY A 148 5.47 -31.22 -26.18
N TYR A 149 5.71 -32.11 -25.22
CA TYR A 149 6.11 -33.49 -25.50
C TYR A 149 5.03 -34.26 -26.28
N GLN A 150 3.76 -34.12 -25.92
CA GLN A 150 2.66 -34.76 -26.65
C GLN A 150 2.57 -34.29 -28.11
N ALA A 151 2.73 -32.98 -28.35
CA ALA A 151 2.77 -32.44 -29.71
C ALA A 151 3.95 -32.99 -30.52
N GLN A 152 5.14 -33.09 -29.90
CA GLN A 152 6.33 -33.66 -30.55
C GLN A 152 6.15 -35.15 -30.86
N ARG A 153 5.54 -35.90 -29.93
CA ARG A 153 5.23 -37.32 -30.14
C ARG A 153 4.22 -37.51 -31.28
N GLN A 154 3.19 -36.67 -31.36
CA GLN A 154 2.23 -36.69 -32.47
C GLN A 154 2.90 -36.35 -33.81
N LEU A 155 3.83 -35.39 -33.83
CA LEU A 155 4.61 -35.07 -35.03
C LEU A 155 5.49 -36.24 -35.47
N ALA A 156 6.17 -36.90 -34.53
CA ALA A 156 6.97 -38.10 -34.81
C ALA A 156 6.10 -39.23 -35.37
N GLN A 157 4.89 -39.43 -34.84
CA GLN A 157 3.92 -40.40 -35.36
C GLN A 157 3.43 -40.07 -36.77
N ILE A 158 3.19 -38.79 -37.09
CA ILE A 158 2.81 -38.36 -38.44
C ILE A 158 3.94 -38.67 -39.43
N ARG A 159 5.18 -38.32 -39.08
CA ARG A 159 6.38 -38.65 -39.89
C ARG A 159 6.54 -40.15 -40.08
N ALA A 160 6.32 -40.93 -39.02
CA ALA A 160 6.34 -42.39 -39.08
C ALA A 160 5.25 -42.93 -40.02
N GLY A 161 4.05 -42.34 -39.98
CA GLY A 161 2.94 -42.70 -40.86
C GLY A 161 3.25 -42.43 -42.34
N ASP A 162 3.84 -41.28 -42.65
CA ASP A 162 4.21 -40.96 -44.03
C ASP A 162 5.40 -41.79 -44.53
N ALA A 163 6.39 -42.05 -43.68
CA ALA A 163 7.47 -42.99 -43.98
C ALA A 163 6.95 -44.42 -44.18
N SER A 164 5.96 -44.84 -43.39
CA SER A 164 5.28 -46.13 -43.51
C SER A 164 4.54 -46.26 -44.83
N LYS A 165 3.80 -45.23 -45.25
CA LYS A 165 3.13 -45.20 -46.57
C LYS A 165 4.14 -45.32 -47.70
N SER A 166 5.23 -44.55 -47.66
CA SER A 166 6.28 -44.61 -48.69
C SER A 166 6.97 -45.99 -48.75
N ALA A 167 7.20 -46.61 -47.59
CA ALA A 167 7.72 -47.97 -47.51
C ALA A 167 6.73 -49.00 -48.10
N MET A 168 5.43 -48.85 -47.84
CA MET A 168 4.39 -49.69 -48.42
C MET A 168 4.25 -49.50 -49.93
N GLU A 169 4.32 -48.28 -50.44
CA GLU A 169 4.33 -47.99 -51.88
C GLU A 169 5.52 -48.68 -52.57
N THR A 170 6.71 -48.53 -51.99
CA THR A 170 7.93 -49.20 -52.48
C THR A 170 7.81 -50.73 -52.42
N ALA A 171 7.21 -51.27 -51.35
CA ALA A 171 6.98 -52.71 -51.20
C ALA A 171 5.93 -53.23 -52.19
N ASN A 172 4.92 -52.42 -52.52
CA ASN A 172 3.88 -52.72 -53.52
C ASN A 172 4.49 -52.79 -54.92
N GLU A 173 5.30 -51.80 -55.29
CA GLU A 173 6.04 -51.75 -56.56
C GLU A 173 6.95 -52.98 -56.73
N LYS A 174 7.51 -53.47 -55.62
CA LYS A 174 8.36 -54.66 -55.60
C LYS A 174 7.60 -55.98 -55.45
N GLY A 175 6.26 -55.95 -55.31
CA GLY A 175 5.42 -57.13 -55.13
C GLY A 175 5.60 -57.87 -53.80
N ILE A 176 6.21 -57.23 -52.79
CA ILE A 176 6.54 -57.82 -51.49
C ILE A 176 5.66 -57.29 -50.34
N LEU A 177 4.55 -56.63 -50.66
CA LEU A 177 3.67 -55.97 -49.69
C LEU A 177 3.27 -56.88 -48.51
N ASN A 178 2.92 -58.14 -48.79
CA ASN A 178 2.51 -59.13 -47.78
C ASN A 178 3.67 -59.93 -47.16
N SER A 179 4.93 -59.57 -47.43
CA SER A 179 6.08 -60.25 -46.83
C SER A 179 6.33 -59.77 -45.40
N SER A 180 6.86 -60.67 -44.56
CA SER A 180 7.33 -60.36 -43.21
C SER A 180 8.40 -59.25 -43.17
N LEU A 181 9.07 -59.02 -44.32
CA LEU A 181 10.00 -57.92 -44.53
C LEU A 181 9.31 -56.55 -44.40
N THR A 182 8.14 -56.38 -45.01
CA THR A 182 7.37 -55.14 -44.96
C THR A 182 6.85 -54.86 -43.55
N SER A 183 6.36 -55.88 -42.85
CA SER A 183 5.93 -55.74 -41.45
C SER A 183 7.12 -55.43 -40.52
N SER A 184 8.29 -56.02 -40.76
CA SER A 184 9.50 -55.72 -39.99
C SER A 184 9.97 -54.29 -40.23
N GLN A 185 9.88 -53.80 -41.47
CA GLN A 185 10.32 -52.45 -41.84
C GLN A 185 9.35 -51.38 -41.29
N LEU A 186 8.04 -51.64 -41.30
CA LEU A 186 7.03 -50.81 -40.63
C LEU A 186 7.26 -50.75 -39.13
N GLY A 187 7.50 -51.90 -38.48
CA GLY A 187 7.83 -51.95 -37.05
C GLY A 187 9.09 -51.14 -36.71
N GLN A 188 10.13 -51.21 -37.55
CA GLN A 188 11.34 -50.40 -37.37
C GLN A 188 11.11 -48.89 -37.55
N ILE A 189 10.25 -48.49 -38.49
CA ILE A 189 9.89 -47.07 -38.69
C ILE A 189 9.16 -46.53 -37.44
N GLN A 190 8.21 -47.29 -36.92
CA GLN A 190 7.45 -46.90 -35.74
C GLN A 190 8.34 -46.84 -34.48
N GLN A 191 9.21 -47.84 -34.30
CA GLN A 191 10.14 -47.89 -33.18
C GLN A 191 11.18 -46.75 -33.23
N ARG A 192 11.65 -46.37 -34.43
CA ARG A 192 12.56 -45.23 -34.61
C ARG A 192 11.87 -43.90 -34.26
N ALA A 193 10.60 -43.73 -34.62
CA ALA A 193 9.85 -42.53 -34.30
C ALA A 193 9.62 -42.38 -32.78
N GLU A 194 9.38 -43.47 -32.07
CA GLU A 194 9.29 -43.47 -30.60
C GLU A 194 10.64 -43.12 -29.94
N GLN A 195 11.75 -43.67 -30.46
CA GLN A 195 13.09 -43.34 -30.00
C GLN A 195 13.46 -41.87 -30.24
N GLU A 196 13.08 -41.32 -31.40
CA GLU A 196 13.28 -39.92 -31.75
C GLU A 196 12.51 -39.00 -30.80
N ALA A 197 11.24 -39.32 -30.50
CA ALA A 197 10.45 -38.57 -29.52
C ALA A 197 11.04 -38.66 -28.11
N ALA A 198 11.49 -39.84 -27.68
CA ALA A 198 12.10 -40.05 -26.36
C ALA A 198 13.41 -39.27 -26.17
N ALA A 199 14.16 -39.02 -27.24
CA ALA A 199 15.40 -38.24 -27.18
C ALA A 199 15.19 -36.78 -26.73
N TYR A 200 13.98 -36.22 -26.89
CA TYR A 200 13.64 -34.86 -26.47
C TYR A 200 13.22 -34.74 -25.00
N ILE A 201 12.99 -35.86 -24.28
CA ILE A 201 12.57 -35.85 -22.87
C ILE A 201 13.50 -35.01 -21.98
N PRO A 202 14.85 -35.08 -22.09
CA PRO A 202 15.75 -34.27 -21.27
C PRO A 202 15.59 -32.76 -21.50
N GLU A 203 15.33 -32.34 -22.75
CA GLU A 203 15.17 -30.93 -23.11
C GLU A 203 13.88 -30.34 -22.51
N TYR A 204 12.76 -31.04 -22.69
CA TYR A 204 11.49 -30.63 -22.08
C TYR A 204 11.54 -30.66 -20.55
N ARG A 205 12.24 -31.63 -19.96
CA ARG A 205 12.46 -31.67 -18.51
C ARG A 205 13.22 -30.43 -18.02
N GLN A 206 14.26 -29.99 -18.74
CA GLN A 206 15.00 -28.77 -18.38
C GLN A 206 14.12 -27.52 -18.51
N GLN A 207 13.30 -27.43 -19.57
CA GLN A 207 12.36 -26.32 -19.75
C GLN A 207 11.30 -26.28 -18.65
N ALA A 208 10.72 -27.43 -18.29
CA ALA A 208 9.75 -27.54 -17.20
C ALA A 208 10.39 -27.18 -15.84
N TYR A 209 11.66 -27.53 -15.64
CA TYR A 209 12.40 -27.17 -14.43
C TYR A 209 12.66 -25.66 -14.35
N ALA A 210 13.00 -25.00 -15.46
CA ALA A 210 13.14 -23.54 -15.50
C ALA A 210 11.81 -22.85 -15.14
N GLN A 211 10.69 -23.32 -15.70
CA GLN A 211 9.36 -22.81 -15.33
C GLN A 211 9.03 -23.04 -13.86
N TYR A 212 9.45 -24.18 -13.29
CA TYR A 212 9.29 -24.45 -11.87
C TYR A 212 10.11 -23.48 -11.00
N GLN A 213 11.35 -23.19 -11.40
CA GLN A 213 12.18 -22.18 -10.73
C GLN A 213 11.57 -20.78 -10.81
N ASP A 214 11.03 -20.39 -11.97
CA ASP A 214 10.35 -19.10 -12.14
C ASP A 214 9.11 -18.97 -11.24
N ARG A 215 8.33 -20.05 -11.10
CA ARG A 215 7.17 -20.07 -10.17
C ARG A 215 7.63 -19.91 -8.72
N LEU A 216 8.72 -20.56 -8.34
CA LEU A 216 9.35 -20.39 -7.02
C LEU A 216 9.85 -18.96 -6.78
N ALA A 217 10.52 -18.36 -7.77
CA ALA A 217 11.00 -16.98 -7.68
C ALA A 217 9.85 -15.98 -7.56
N ASN A 218 8.78 -16.17 -8.34
CA ASN A 218 7.57 -15.35 -8.25
C ASN A 218 6.87 -15.49 -6.90
N ALA A 219 6.77 -16.72 -6.36
CA ALA A 219 6.22 -16.95 -5.03
C ALA A 219 7.07 -16.29 -3.93
N ALA A 220 8.40 -16.33 -4.04
CA ALA A 220 9.31 -15.65 -3.12
C ALA A 220 9.19 -14.11 -3.21
N ASN A 221 9.04 -13.57 -4.41
CA ASN A 221 8.81 -12.13 -4.61
C ASN A 221 7.48 -11.69 -4.00
N LEU A 222 6.39 -12.44 -4.22
CA LEU A 222 5.09 -12.16 -3.59
C LEU A 222 5.19 -12.18 -2.06
N LEU A 223 5.93 -13.14 -1.49
CA LEU A 223 6.17 -13.22 -0.06
C LEU A 223 6.94 -11.99 0.46
N ASN A 224 7.96 -11.54 -0.26
CA ASN A 224 8.72 -10.34 0.08
C ASN A 224 7.86 -9.07 -0.01
N THR A 225 7.01 -8.94 -1.03
CA THR A 225 6.07 -7.80 -1.13
C THR A 225 5.05 -7.82 0.01
N ALA A 226 4.52 -8.99 0.37
CA ALA A 226 3.60 -9.13 1.50
C ALA A 226 4.27 -8.78 2.86
N ARG A 227 5.55 -9.11 3.02
CA ARG A 227 6.35 -8.68 4.19
C ARG A 227 6.63 -7.18 4.18
N ALA A 228 6.95 -6.59 3.03
CA ALA A 228 7.19 -5.15 2.91
C ALA A 228 5.93 -4.33 3.25
N LEU A 229 4.77 -4.72 2.72
CA LEU A 229 3.48 -4.11 3.06
C LEU A 229 3.17 -4.17 4.57
N ARG A 230 3.52 -5.29 5.22
CA ARG A 230 3.41 -5.43 6.69
C ARG A 230 4.37 -4.50 7.43
N GLY A 231 5.61 -4.38 6.94
CA GLY A 231 6.63 -3.50 7.52
C GLY A 231 6.25 -2.03 7.45
N ASP A 232 5.75 -1.57 6.31
CA ASP A 232 5.41 -0.16 6.09
C ASP A 232 4.17 0.26 6.89
N GLN A 233 3.09 -0.55 6.90
CA GLN A 233 1.90 -0.24 7.71
C GLN A 233 2.19 -0.28 9.21
N PHE A 234 2.99 -1.24 9.68
CA PHE A 234 3.33 -1.32 11.10
C PHE A 234 4.28 -0.17 11.51
N ASN A 235 5.28 0.15 10.68
CA ASN A 235 6.21 1.24 10.97
C ASN A 235 5.55 2.63 10.93
N GLU A 236 4.66 2.90 9.97
CA GLU A 236 3.90 4.16 9.98
C GLU A 236 3.05 4.29 11.25
N SER A 237 2.34 3.22 11.63
CA SER A 237 1.48 3.21 12.82
C SER A 237 2.26 3.39 14.13
N VAL A 238 3.45 2.79 14.23
CA VAL A 238 4.31 2.87 15.42
C VAL A 238 5.07 4.20 15.48
N THR A 239 5.52 4.71 14.33
CA THR A 239 6.20 6.02 14.25
C THR A 239 5.23 7.16 14.51
N GLU A 240 4.01 7.09 13.97
CA GLU A 240 2.94 8.07 14.23
C GLU A 240 2.49 8.01 15.71
N ALA A 241 2.41 6.81 16.29
CA ALA A 241 2.14 6.63 17.72
C ALA A 241 3.24 7.20 18.63
N GLY A 242 4.51 7.15 18.20
CA GLY A 242 5.63 7.77 18.91
C GLY A 242 5.65 9.29 18.82
N LEU A 243 5.22 9.86 17.68
CA LEU A 243 5.18 11.31 17.47
C LEU A 243 3.95 11.98 18.08
N THR A 244 2.78 11.35 18.00
CA THR A 244 1.50 11.96 18.39
C THR A 244 0.95 11.46 19.72
N GLY A 245 1.53 10.39 20.26
CA GLY A 245 1.03 9.75 21.48
C GLY A 245 -0.30 9.01 21.30
N ASN A 246 -0.82 8.89 20.07
CA ASN A 246 -2.07 8.19 19.75
C ASN A 246 -1.81 7.14 18.66
N TYR A 247 -2.21 5.89 18.91
CA TYR A 247 -2.17 4.79 17.96
C TYR A 247 -3.51 4.65 17.24
N MET A 248 -3.49 4.67 15.91
CA MET A 248 -4.67 4.49 15.08
C MET A 248 -4.66 3.08 14.46
N PRO A 249 -5.59 2.18 14.83
CA PRO A 249 -5.60 0.81 14.31
C PRO A 249 -5.80 0.79 12.78
N ALA A 250 -5.19 -0.16 12.09
CA ALA A 250 -5.41 -0.35 10.66
C ALA A 250 -6.91 -0.47 10.33
N GLY A 251 -7.36 0.24 9.29
CA GLY A 251 -8.78 0.32 8.89
C GLY A 251 -9.60 1.42 9.57
N SER A 252 -9.17 1.95 10.74
CA SER A 252 -9.91 3.02 11.41
C SER A 252 -9.87 4.35 10.65
N GLN A 253 -8.79 4.65 9.93
CA GLN A 253 -8.70 5.84 9.08
C GLN A 253 -9.81 5.88 8.03
N GLN A 254 -10.12 4.75 7.40
CA GLN A 254 -11.17 4.68 6.38
C GLN A 254 -12.55 4.94 6.97
N LEU A 255 -12.82 4.40 8.16
CA LEU A 255 -14.05 4.65 8.92
C LEU A 255 -14.15 6.12 9.36
N ILE A 256 -13.03 6.75 9.77
CA ILE A 256 -12.99 8.19 10.10
C ILE A 256 -13.30 9.03 8.85
N GLN A 257 -12.76 8.68 7.68
CA GLN A 257 -13.07 9.39 6.43
C GLN A 257 -14.55 9.23 6.03
N GLN A 258 -15.13 8.04 6.17
CA GLN A 258 -16.56 7.83 5.97
C GLN A 258 -17.40 8.67 6.94
N LEU A 259 -17.01 8.73 8.22
CA LEU A 259 -17.66 9.55 9.23
C LEU A 259 -17.61 11.04 8.88
N ILE A 260 -16.47 11.55 8.40
CA ILE A 260 -16.32 12.93 7.93
C ILE A 260 -17.28 13.20 6.77
N GLY A 261 -17.35 12.29 5.79
CA GLY A 261 -18.28 12.42 4.67
C GLY A 261 -19.75 12.52 5.09
N LEU A 262 -20.19 11.66 6.01
CA LEU A 262 -21.56 11.70 6.55
C LEU A 262 -21.84 13.00 7.31
N LYS A 263 -20.86 13.51 8.08
CA LYS A 263 -20.99 14.79 8.78
C LYS A 263 -21.09 15.97 7.81
N GLN A 264 -20.28 16.00 6.75
CA GLN A 264 -20.35 17.05 5.73
C GLN A 264 -21.72 17.07 5.02
N GLN A 265 -22.28 15.91 4.71
CA GLN A 265 -23.62 15.80 4.14
C GLN A 265 -24.69 16.31 5.14
N ALA A 266 -24.57 15.95 6.42
CA ALA A 266 -25.49 16.39 7.47
C ALA A 266 -25.43 17.92 7.74
N GLU A 267 -24.28 18.55 7.46
CA GLU A 267 -24.04 19.99 7.61
C GLU A 267 -24.41 20.81 6.36
N THR A 268 -24.75 20.16 5.24
CA THR A 268 -25.10 20.86 4.00
C THR A 268 -26.39 21.66 4.16
N LYS A 269 -26.36 22.94 3.77
CA LYS A 269 -27.55 23.82 3.81
C LYS A 269 -28.65 23.24 2.92
N GLY A 270 -29.86 23.12 3.46
CA GLY A 270 -31.03 22.63 2.73
C GLY A 270 -31.42 21.18 3.03
N ILE A 271 -30.62 20.44 3.83
CA ILE A 271 -31.01 19.11 4.29
C ILE A 271 -32.21 19.16 5.26
N THR A 272 -33.16 18.24 5.11
CA THR A 272 -34.30 18.14 6.01
C THR A 272 -33.87 17.62 7.39
N ALA A 273 -34.69 17.87 8.43
CA ALA A 273 -34.41 17.35 9.77
C ALA A 273 -34.39 15.80 9.79
N THR A 274 -35.22 15.16 8.98
CA THR A 274 -35.31 13.70 8.85
C THR A 274 -34.05 13.12 8.23
N ASP A 275 -33.57 13.68 7.12
CA ASP A 275 -32.36 13.19 6.45
C ASP A 275 -31.12 13.39 7.34
N ARG A 276 -31.08 14.51 8.07
CA ARG A 276 -30.02 14.75 9.07
C ARG A 276 -30.03 13.71 10.18
N ALA A 277 -31.21 13.31 10.66
CA ALA A 277 -31.32 12.26 11.68
C ALA A 277 -30.86 10.89 11.14
N GLN A 278 -31.17 10.57 9.88
CA GLN A 278 -30.69 9.33 9.24
C GLN A 278 -29.16 9.29 9.07
N LEU A 279 -28.56 10.38 8.57
CA LEU A 279 -27.11 10.49 8.44
C LEU A 279 -26.41 10.43 9.81
N SER A 280 -27.00 11.05 10.83
CA SER A 280 -26.50 10.94 12.20
C SER A 280 -26.54 9.50 12.70
N GLY A 281 -27.62 8.77 12.44
CA GLY A 281 -27.73 7.35 12.81
C GLY A 281 -26.67 6.48 12.13
N GLN A 282 -26.37 6.70 10.86
CA GLN A 282 -25.27 6.02 10.17
C GLN A 282 -23.90 6.38 10.76
N ALA A 283 -23.69 7.66 11.10
CA ALA A 283 -22.48 8.13 11.76
C ALA A 283 -22.30 7.53 13.18
N ASP A 284 -23.40 7.26 13.90
CA ASP A 284 -23.37 6.61 15.21
C ASP A 284 -22.91 5.15 15.11
N VAL A 285 -23.31 4.42 14.05
CA VAL A 285 -22.83 3.05 13.78
C VAL A 285 -21.32 3.05 13.56
N ILE A 286 -20.81 3.97 12.73
CA ILE A 286 -19.36 4.10 12.49
C ILE A 286 -18.61 4.45 13.78
N ARG A 287 -19.15 5.35 14.61
CA ARG A 287 -18.56 5.66 15.92
C ARG A 287 -18.56 4.45 16.85
N SER A 288 -19.62 3.65 16.86
CA SER A 288 -19.63 2.41 17.64
C SER A 288 -18.57 1.41 17.14
N GLN A 289 -18.36 1.31 15.83
CA GLN A 289 -17.30 0.46 15.25
C GLN A 289 -15.91 0.97 15.62
N LEU A 290 -15.67 2.28 15.51
CA LEU A 290 -14.42 2.93 15.92
C LEU A 290 -14.15 2.70 17.41
N GLN A 291 -15.15 2.88 18.27
CA GLN A 291 -15.03 2.63 19.70
C GLN A 291 -14.74 1.15 20.01
N ALA A 292 -15.35 0.21 19.28
CA ALA A 292 -15.04 -1.21 19.39
C ALA A 292 -13.59 -1.54 18.96
N MET A 293 -13.01 -0.73 18.08
CA MET A 293 -11.59 -0.79 17.70
C MET A 293 -10.65 -0.07 18.69
N GLY A 294 -11.17 0.46 19.80
CA GLY A 294 -10.39 1.20 20.80
C GLY A 294 -10.14 2.67 20.47
N VAL A 295 -10.66 3.18 19.34
CA VAL A 295 -10.56 4.59 18.94
C VAL A 295 -11.43 5.43 19.88
N ASN A 296 -10.85 6.49 20.44
CA ASN A 296 -11.59 7.38 21.32
C ASN A 296 -12.50 8.31 20.49
N THR A 297 -13.80 8.03 20.49
CA THR A 297 -14.78 8.75 19.67
C THR A 297 -15.28 10.05 20.30
N SER A 298 -14.79 10.45 21.47
CA SER A 298 -15.22 11.71 22.12
C SER A 298 -14.89 12.94 21.28
N THR A 299 -13.79 12.93 20.53
CA THR A 299 -13.42 13.98 19.57
C THR A 299 -14.17 13.88 18.24
N LEU A 300 -14.86 12.76 18.00
CA LEU A 300 -15.64 12.47 16.80
C LEU A 300 -17.17 12.57 17.04
N GLY A 301 -17.57 13.00 18.24
CA GLY A 301 -18.95 12.95 18.74
C GLY A 301 -19.98 13.65 17.84
N ALA A 302 -21.26 13.35 18.05
CA ALA A 302 -22.37 13.93 17.26
C ALA A 302 -22.41 15.47 17.32
N ASN A 303 -21.88 16.07 18.38
CA ASN A 303 -21.78 17.51 18.63
C ASN A 303 -20.54 18.18 18.00
N VAL A 304 -19.65 17.43 17.34
CA VAL A 304 -18.43 17.96 16.72
C VAL A 304 -18.65 18.12 15.21
N SER A 305 -18.35 19.28 14.65
CA SER A 305 -18.52 19.53 13.22
C SER A 305 -17.52 18.75 12.36
N ALA A 306 -17.84 18.51 11.10
CA ALA A 306 -16.94 17.89 10.14
C ALA A 306 -15.60 18.62 10.06
N ALA A 307 -15.64 19.97 10.05
CA ALA A 307 -14.44 20.81 10.03
C ALA A 307 -13.54 20.59 11.26
N ASN A 308 -14.12 20.46 12.46
CA ASN A 308 -13.36 20.19 13.68
C ASN A 308 -12.76 18.78 13.70
N VAL A 309 -13.46 17.80 13.13
CA VAL A 309 -12.94 16.43 12.98
C VAL A 309 -11.77 16.39 11.98
N THR A 310 -11.88 17.09 10.84
CA THR A 310 -10.80 17.18 9.85
C THR A 310 -9.58 17.94 10.39
N ALA A 311 -9.79 18.95 11.25
CA ALA A 311 -8.70 19.69 11.89
C ALA A 311 -7.99 18.89 13.00
N ASN A 312 -8.63 17.86 13.55
CA ASN A 312 -8.06 17.03 14.61
C ASN A 312 -8.36 15.53 14.39
N PRO A 313 -7.78 14.91 13.34
CA PRO A 313 -8.09 13.54 12.94
C PRO A 313 -7.53 12.48 13.91
N TYR A 314 -6.76 12.89 14.92
CA TYR A 314 -6.06 12.01 15.86
C TYR A 314 -7.00 11.47 16.95
N ALA A 315 -7.99 10.67 16.55
CA ALA A 315 -8.89 9.96 17.45
C ALA A 315 -8.35 8.60 17.93
N GLY A 316 -7.06 8.32 17.72
CA GLY A 316 -6.44 7.04 18.08
C GLY A 316 -6.48 6.71 19.58
N THR A 317 -6.14 5.46 19.89
CA THR A 317 -5.95 4.98 21.27
C THR A 317 -4.71 5.65 21.85
N ARG A 318 -4.83 6.29 23.01
CA ARG A 318 -3.68 6.98 23.62
C ARG A 318 -2.63 5.96 24.05
N THR A 319 -1.43 6.07 23.50
CA THR A 319 -0.32 5.16 23.80
C THR A 319 0.26 5.49 25.18
N LEU A 320 1.01 4.55 25.75
CA LEU A 320 1.71 4.76 27.02
C LEU A 320 2.64 5.99 26.95
N ALA A 321 3.37 6.14 25.83
CA ALA A 321 4.20 7.32 25.57
C ALA A 321 3.39 8.62 25.51
N GLY A 322 2.18 8.60 24.92
CA GLY A 322 1.25 9.73 24.95
C GLY A 322 0.77 10.08 26.36
N GLN A 323 0.55 9.07 27.21
CA GLN A 323 0.20 9.27 28.62
C GLN A 323 1.36 9.86 29.43
N GLU A 324 2.60 9.45 29.15
CA GLU A 324 3.80 10.03 29.76
C GLU A 324 4.00 11.50 29.35
N MET A 325 3.79 11.82 28.07
CA MET A 325 3.86 13.21 27.59
C MET A 325 2.79 14.09 28.24
N ASP A 326 1.58 13.57 28.46
CA ASP A 326 0.54 14.28 29.19
C ASP A 326 0.90 14.51 30.65
N LEU A 327 1.50 13.51 31.30
CA LEU A 327 1.96 13.64 32.66
C LEU A 327 3.04 14.72 32.75
N ALA A 328 3.98 14.73 31.80
CA ALA A 328 5.02 15.76 31.70
C ALA A 328 4.44 17.16 31.45
N ASN A 329 3.44 17.29 30.57
CA ASN A 329 2.75 18.56 30.32
C ASN A 329 1.98 19.05 31.56
N LYS A 330 1.32 18.14 32.29
CA LYS A 330 0.69 18.46 33.59
C LYS A 330 1.73 18.89 34.62
N GLN A 331 2.86 18.21 34.69
CA GLN A 331 3.96 18.55 35.60
C GLN A 331 4.53 19.94 35.26
N SER A 332 4.72 20.25 33.98
CA SER A 332 5.20 21.56 33.53
C SER A 332 4.23 22.68 33.86
N ASN A 333 2.93 22.49 33.58
CA ASN A 333 1.88 23.44 33.95
C ASN A 333 1.80 23.64 35.48
N TRP A 334 1.97 22.56 36.24
CA TRP A 334 2.01 22.62 37.70
C TRP A 334 3.23 23.40 38.22
N ASN A 335 4.40 23.17 37.62
CA ASN A 335 5.62 23.91 37.97
C ASN A 335 5.49 25.40 37.62
N ALA A 336 4.91 25.74 36.47
CA ALA A 336 4.64 27.13 36.09
C ALA A 336 3.65 27.80 37.06
N TYR A 337 2.64 27.07 37.51
CA TYR A 337 1.73 27.54 38.56
C TYR A 337 2.46 27.77 39.89
N MET A 338 3.30 26.82 40.32
CA MET A 338 4.07 26.95 41.56
C MET A 338 5.10 28.08 41.52
N ASP A 339 5.77 28.30 40.38
CA ASP A 339 6.70 29.42 40.20
C ASP A 339 5.94 30.76 40.24
N MET A 340 4.76 30.85 39.63
CA MET A 340 3.90 32.03 39.73
C MET A 340 3.48 32.30 41.18
N VAL A 341 3.07 31.27 41.92
CA VAL A 341 2.71 31.39 43.34
C VAL A 341 3.93 31.79 44.18
N GLY A 342 5.11 31.25 43.88
CA GLY A 342 6.37 31.56 44.56
C GLY A 342 6.86 32.99 44.30
N GLN A 343 6.80 33.48 43.06
CA GLN A 343 7.24 34.83 42.70
C GLN A 343 6.28 35.91 43.18
N THR A 344 4.98 35.66 43.13
CA THR A 344 3.99 36.70 43.45
C THR A 344 3.64 36.73 44.94
N GLY A 345 3.99 35.70 45.71
CA GLY A 345 3.65 35.55 47.14
C GLY A 345 2.13 35.51 47.40
N ASN A 346 1.35 35.52 46.31
CA ASN A 346 -0.08 35.53 46.31
C ASN A 346 -0.50 34.17 45.77
N LEU A 347 -1.32 33.44 46.51
CA LEU A 347 -2.07 32.30 45.98
C LEU A 347 -3.11 32.88 45.01
N GLY A 348 -2.62 33.38 43.88
CA GLY A 348 -3.44 33.88 42.80
C GLY A 348 -4.42 32.78 42.46
N SER A 349 -5.70 33.11 42.54
CA SER A 349 -6.80 32.30 42.05
C SER A 349 -6.38 31.70 40.71
N GLY A 350 -6.17 30.38 40.69
CA GLY A 350 -6.15 29.63 39.44
C GLY A 350 -7.42 29.97 38.64
N PRO A 351 -7.45 29.69 37.33
CA PRO A 351 -8.53 30.12 36.46
C PRO A 351 -9.89 29.78 37.08
N THR A 352 -10.62 30.83 37.47
CA THR A 352 -11.95 30.89 38.10
C THR A 352 -12.12 30.30 39.50
N GLN A 353 -11.77 31.07 40.55
CA GLN A 353 -12.49 30.99 41.83
C GLN A 353 -13.00 32.38 42.26
N THR A 354 -14.31 32.44 42.46
CA THR A 354 -15.12 33.65 42.74
C THR A 354 -14.84 34.24 44.13
N TRP A 355 -14.74 35.57 44.19
CA TRP A 355 -14.37 36.45 45.31
C TRP A 355 -15.15 36.34 46.64
N GLY A 356 -16.17 35.47 46.75
CA GLY A 356 -17.04 35.39 47.94
C GLY A 356 -16.46 34.61 49.14
N SER A 357 -15.41 33.81 48.94
CA SER A 357 -14.90 32.86 49.95
C SER A 357 -13.75 33.41 50.80
N LEU A 358 -13.06 34.46 50.34
CA LEU A 358 -11.86 34.99 51.01
C LEU A 358 -12.19 35.85 52.24
N ALA A 359 -13.35 36.52 52.26
CA ALA A 359 -13.72 37.43 53.35
C ALA A 359 -14.13 36.72 54.66
N LYS A 360 -14.30 35.38 54.65
CA LYS A 360 -14.70 34.62 55.85
C LYS A 360 -13.54 33.98 56.62
N ASN A 361 -12.36 33.83 56.02
CA ASN A 361 -11.20 33.20 56.68
C ASN A 361 -10.22 34.17 57.34
N ALA A 362 -10.44 35.49 57.23
CA ALA A 362 -9.54 36.50 57.78
C ALA A 362 -9.78 36.83 59.28
N ASN A 363 -10.75 36.19 59.95
CA ASN A 363 -11.16 36.58 61.32
C ASN A 363 -11.08 35.49 62.40
N ALA A 364 -10.36 34.39 62.17
CA ALA A 364 -10.12 33.38 63.21
C ALA A 364 -8.61 33.22 63.47
N GLY A 365 -8.04 34.17 64.20
CA GLY A 365 -6.74 33.99 64.81
C GLY A 365 -6.85 32.93 65.91
N GLN A 366 -6.03 31.88 65.83
CA GLN A 366 -5.35 31.18 66.93
C GLN A 366 -4.65 29.91 66.38
N GLN A 367 -3.33 29.88 66.58
CA GLN A 367 -2.40 28.75 66.52
C GLN A 367 -1.99 28.20 65.14
N THR A 368 -0.67 28.19 64.92
CA THR A 368 0.07 27.87 63.71
C THR A 368 0.06 26.37 63.39
N LEU A 369 -0.63 26.00 62.30
CA LEU A 369 -0.69 24.64 61.74
C LEU A 369 0.62 24.18 61.07
N ALA A 370 1.59 25.10 60.88
CA ALA A 370 2.84 24.86 60.18
C ALA A 370 3.78 23.85 60.88
N GLY A 371 3.63 23.63 62.20
CA GLY A 371 4.46 22.67 62.95
C GLY A 371 3.93 21.23 62.96
N LYS A 372 2.66 20.99 62.61
CA LYS A 372 2.06 19.63 62.60
C LYS A 372 1.82 19.06 61.20
N GLN A 373 1.90 19.88 60.14
CA GLN A 373 1.81 19.40 58.75
C GLN A 373 3.12 18.84 58.20
N TYR A 374 4.27 19.19 58.79
CA TYR A 374 5.57 18.74 58.29
C TYR A 374 5.81 17.23 58.49
N ASP A 375 5.28 16.64 59.58
CA ASP A 375 5.40 15.19 59.80
C ASP A 375 4.44 14.36 58.94
N ARG A 376 3.22 14.86 58.65
CA ARG A 376 2.24 14.08 57.87
C ARG A 376 2.60 14.01 56.38
N GLY A 377 3.23 15.06 55.84
CA GLY A 377 3.71 15.07 54.45
C GLY A 377 4.82 14.05 54.17
N VAL A 378 5.71 13.81 55.15
CA VAL A 378 6.82 12.83 55.02
C VAL A 378 6.29 11.39 55.04
N PHE A 379 5.33 11.08 55.92
CA PHE A 379 4.73 9.73 55.96
C PHE A 379 3.83 9.43 54.74
N GLU A 380 3.18 10.43 54.15
CA GLU A 380 2.39 10.26 52.93
C GLU A 380 3.27 10.17 51.67
N SER A 381 4.39 10.91 51.60
CA SER A 381 5.37 10.77 50.51
C SER A 381 6.05 9.41 50.52
N ASP A 382 6.43 8.90 51.69
CA ASP A 382 7.06 7.58 51.81
C ASP A 382 6.09 6.44 51.49
N ARG A 383 4.81 6.59 51.84
CA ARG A 383 3.79 5.61 51.49
C ARG A 383 3.50 5.59 49.98
N ALA A 384 3.44 6.77 49.33
CA ALA A 384 3.27 6.87 47.89
C ALA A 384 4.49 6.32 47.13
N TYR A 385 5.69 6.60 47.61
CA TYR A 385 6.93 6.06 47.04
C TYR A 385 6.97 4.52 47.14
N ASN A 386 6.71 3.96 48.33
CA ASN A 386 6.68 2.51 48.52
C ASN A 386 5.58 1.81 47.71
N TYR A 387 4.43 2.44 47.54
CA TYR A 387 3.36 1.89 46.68
C TYR A 387 3.75 1.90 45.20
N THR A 388 4.41 2.95 44.74
CA THR A 388 4.88 3.08 43.35
C THR A 388 6.00 2.06 43.07
N ALA A 389 6.99 1.97 43.97
CA ALA A 389 8.07 0.99 43.88
C ALA A 389 7.55 -0.47 43.87
N GLY A 390 6.52 -0.78 44.68
CA GLY A 390 5.89 -2.10 44.69
C GLY A 390 5.13 -2.42 43.39
N ARG A 391 4.45 -1.42 42.80
CA ARG A 391 3.73 -1.59 41.53
C ARG A 391 4.69 -1.83 40.37
N ASP A 392 5.77 -1.06 40.30
CA ASP A 392 6.75 -1.16 39.23
C ASP A 392 7.49 -2.50 39.31
N ALA A 393 7.80 -3.01 40.52
CA ALA A 393 8.37 -4.34 40.69
C ALA A 393 7.44 -5.48 40.20
N VAL A 394 6.12 -5.35 40.35
CA VAL A 394 5.15 -6.33 39.83
C VAL A 394 5.03 -6.21 38.30
N SER A 395 5.03 -4.99 37.78
CA SER A 395 5.01 -4.72 36.33
C SER A 395 6.25 -5.30 35.64
N ASP A 396 7.43 -5.07 36.20
CA ASP A 396 8.70 -5.58 35.67
C ASP A 396 8.73 -7.12 35.68
N LYS A 397 8.16 -7.74 36.72
CA LYS A 397 8.04 -9.20 36.80
C LYS A 397 7.12 -9.75 35.72
N GLN A 398 5.96 -9.13 35.50
CA GLN A 398 5.03 -9.53 34.43
C GLN A 398 5.65 -9.34 33.05
N TRP A 399 6.40 -8.26 32.85
CA TRP A 399 7.11 -8.00 31.60
C TRP A 399 8.21 -9.02 31.34
N LEU A 400 8.98 -9.37 32.37
CA LEU A 400 10.02 -10.40 32.31
C LEU A 400 9.43 -11.78 31.97
N ASP A 401 8.30 -12.14 32.59
CA ASP A 401 7.62 -13.41 32.32
C ASP A 401 7.06 -13.47 30.88
N GLN A 402 6.47 -12.38 30.38
CA GLN A 402 6.00 -12.28 28.99
C GLN A 402 7.14 -12.31 27.98
N PHE A 403 8.23 -11.60 28.25
CA PHE A 403 9.43 -11.61 27.41
C PHE A 403 10.04 -13.00 27.33
N ASN A 404 10.18 -13.70 28.46
CA ASN A 404 10.69 -15.06 28.48
C ASN A 404 9.81 -16.04 27.71
N GLU A 405 8.48 -15.89 27.78
CA GLU A 405 7.55 -16.72 27.03
C GLU A 405 7.62 -16.42 25.52
N GLN A 406 7.79 -15.15 25.11
CA GLN A 406 8.03 -14.79 23.72
C GLN A 406 9.36 -15.32 23.20
N VAL A 407 10.44 -15.26 23.99
CA VAL A 407 11.73 -15.87 23.62
C VAL A 407 11.58 -17.40 23.50
N ARG A 408 10.76 -18.03 24.34
CA ARG A 408 10.52 -19.48 24.26
C ARG A 408 9.72 -19.86 23.00
N GLN A 409 8.69 -19.10 22.64
CA GLN A 409 7.84 -19.36 21.48
C GLN A 409 8.50 -18.96 20.16
N PHE A 410 9.03 -17.74 20.07
CA PHE A 410 9.61 -17.20 18.84
C PHE A 410 11.11 -17.45 18.72
N GLY A 411 11.82 -17.70 19.82
CA GLY A 411 13.24 -18.06 19.76
C GLY A 411 13.47 -19.43 19.14
N MET A 412 12.58 -20.41 19.39
CA MET A 412 12.66 -21.71 18.73
C MET A 412 12.31 -21.62 17.24
N GLN A 413 11.34 -20.80 16.88
CA GLN A 413 10.93 -20.57 15.50
C GLN A 413 12.02 -19.81 14.72
N ASN A 414 12.63 -18.78 15.32
CA ASN A 414 13.80 -18.08 14.77
C ASN A 414 15.02 -18.99 14.70
N ALA A 415 15.26 -19.86 15.68
CA ALA A 415 16.37 -20.81 15.64
C ALA A 415 16.17 -21.87 14.55
N LEU A 416 14.96 -22.36 14.33
CA LEU A 416 14.61 -23.26 13.21
C LEU A 416 14.74 -22.56 11.86
N GLN A 417 14.30 -21.31 11.77
CA GLN A 417 14.44 -20.51 10.55
C GLN A 417 15.91 -20.18 10.24
N TRP A 418 16.69 -19.84 11.26
CA TRP A 418 18.15 -19.63 11.16
C TRP A 418 18.87 -20.93 10.80
N ALA A 419 18.49 -22.07 11.37
CA ALA A 419 19.04 -23.37 11.01
C ALA A 419 18.69 -23.74 9.56
N ALA A 420 17.45 -23.50 9.10
CA ALA A 420 17.03 -23.75 7.72
C ALA A 420 17.75 -22.83 6.72
N GLN A 421 18.05 -21.59 7.09
CA GLN A 421 18.85 -20.66 6.28
C GLN A 421 20.33 -21.07 6.24
N ASN A 422 20.95 -21.38 7.38
CA ASN A 422 22.38 -21.72 7.44
C ASN A 422 22.69 -23.12 6.87
N LEU A 423 21.80 -24.11 7.04
CA LEU A 423 21.95 -25.43 6.41
C LEU A 423 21.85 -25.34 4.88
N ASN A 424 20.98 -24.47 4.36
CA ASN A 424 20.94 -24.16 2.93
C ASN A 424 22.21 -23.42 2.49
N GLU A 425 22.69 -22.45 3.26
CA GLU A 425 23.89 -21.68 2.89
C GLU A 425 25.16 -22.54 2.83
N GLN A 426 25.27 -23.56 3.69
CA GLN A 426 26.34 -24.56 3.63
C GLN A 426 26.24 -25.42 2.34
N GLN A 427 25.03 -25.85 1.96
CA GLN A 427 24.80 -26.56 0.69
C GLN A 427 25.03 -25.68 -0.55
N TYR A 428 24.71 -24.38 -0.46
CA TYR A 428 25.03 -23.39 -1.51
C TYR A 428 26.54 -23.16 -1.62
N LYS A 429 27.29 -23.15 -0.53
CA LYS A 429 28.76 -23.06 -0.56
C LYS A 429 29.39 -24.31 -1.17
N ASP A 430 28.89 -25.51 -0.87
CA ASP A 430 29.38 -26.75 -1.49
C ASP A 430 29.01 -26.86 -2.97
N ASN A 431 27.79 -26.47 -3.36
CA ASN A 431 27.35 -26.49 -4.76
C ASN A 431 28.01 -25.39 -5.59
N SER A 432 28.20 -24.20 -5.03
CA SER A 432 28.95 -23.14 -5.71
C SER A 432 30.41 -23.55 -5.86
N ALA A 433 31.08 -24.09 -4.84
CA ALA A 433 32.46 -24.57 -4.97
C ALA A 433 32.61 -25.64 -6.08
N ARG A 434 31.61 -26.52 -6.26
CA ARG A 434 31.58 -27.48 -7.38
C ARG A 434 31.34 -26.83 -8.73
N GLN A 435 30.46 -25.83 -8.81
CA GLN A 435 30.23 -25.06 -10.04
C GLN A 435 31.43 -24.21 -10.44
N TRP A 436 32.11 -23.58 -9.47
CA TRP A 436 33.33 -22.81 -9.70
C TRP A 436 34.47 -23.72 -10.15
N ALA A 437 34.62 -24.92 -9.57
CA ALA A 437 35.59 -25.91 -10.05
C ALA A 437 35.29 -26.42 -11.47
N GLY A 438 34.01 -26.54 -11.85
CA GLY A 438 33.59 -26.86 -13.21
C GLY A 438 33.90 -25.73 -14.20
N LEU A 439 33.57 -24.48 -13.84
CA LEU A 439 33.84 -23.29 -14.65
C LEU A 439 35.33 -23.02 -14.84
N ASP A 440 36.16 -23.28 -13.82
CA ASP A 440 37.61 -23.11 -13.92
C ASP A 440 38.24 -24.19 -14.83
N TRP A 441 37.73 -25.43 -14.78
CA TRP A 441 38.09 -26.49 -15.72
C TRP A 441 37.69 -26.15 -17.16
N GLU A 442 36.49 -25.60 -17.37
CA GLU A 442 35.94 -25.22 -18.67
C GLU A 442 36.62 -23.97 -19.26
N MET A 443 36.97 -22.99 -18.43
CA MET A 443 37.76 -21.81 -18.82
C MET A 443 39.21 -22.17 -19.14
N SER A 444 39.78 -23.19 -18.49
CA SER A 444 41.16 -23.63 -18.75
C SER A 444 41.34 -24.32 -20.12
N GLN A 445 40.26 -24.74 -20.78
CA GLN A 445 40.32 -25.44 -22.08
C GLN A 445 40.09 -24.55 -23.30
N THR A 446 39.62 -23.32 -23.16
CA THR A 446 39.11 -22.57 -24.33
C THR A 446 40.03 -21.44 -24.76
N ASN A 447 40.82 -21.72 -25.80
CA ASN A 447 41.50 -20.72 -26.62
C ASN A 447 40.51 -19.65 -27.10
N ARG A 448 40.90 -18.38 -26.98
CA ARG A 448 40.13 -17.18 -27.36
C ARG A 448 39.55 -17.30 -28.77
N SER A 449 38.22 -17.34 -28.92
CA SER A 449 37.53 -17.04 -30.17
C SER A 449 36.06 -16.66 -29.97
N ALA A 450 35.69 -15.61 -30.71
CA ALA A 450 34.37 -15.24 -31.21
C ALA A 450 33.21 -15.03 -30.21
N TYR A 451 32.65 -13.82 -30.30
CA TYR A 451 31.34 -13.41 -29.81
C TYR A 451 30.30 -14.55 -29.91
N ASN A 452 29.84 -15.05 -28.76
CA ASN A 452 28.85 -16.12 -28.64
C ASN A 452 27.46 -15.52 -28.41
N GLY A 453 27.11 -14.51 -29.22
CA GLY A 453 25.87 -13.75 -29.10
C GLY A 453 24.73 -14.26 -30.00
N MET A 454 23.58 -13.61 -29.85
CA MET A 454 22.32 -13.89 -30.55
C MET A 454 22.55 -14.07 -32.05
N ASN A 455 22.02 -15.15 -32.65
CA ASN A 455 22.18 -15.36 -34.09
C ASN A 455 21.33 -14.36 -34.90
N LEU A 456 21.63 -14.21 -36.20
CA LEU A 456 20.99 -13.23 -37.07
C LEU A 456 19.46 -13.38 -37.12
N ASP A 457 18.95 -14.62 -37.09
CA ASP A 457 17.52 -14.93 -37.12
C ASP A 457 16.82 -14.52 -35.81
N GLN A 458 17.47 -14.75 -34.67
CA GLN A 458 16.98 -14.32 -33.36
C GLN A 458 16.95 -12.79 -33.26
N ALA A 459 17.99 -12.11 -33.77
CA ALA A 459 18.06 -10.66 -33.82
C ALA A 459 16.96 -10.06 -34.73
N TYR A 460 16.75 -10.64 -35.91
CA TYR A 460 15.64 -10.28 -36.80
C TYR A 460 14.29 -10.45 -36.11
N GLY A 461 14.08 -11.61 -35.48
CA GLY A 461 12.84 -11.91 -34.75
C GLY A 461 12.59 -10.97 -33.56
N ALA A 462 13.63 -10.45 -32.91
CA ALA A 462 13.50 -9.51 -31.80
C ALA A 462 13.10 -8.11 -32.30
N ILE A 463 13.82 -7.57 -33.30
CA ILE A 463 13.57 -6.22 -33.83
C ILE A 463 12.24 -6.16 -34.59
N SER A 464 11.92 -7.19 -35.38
CA SER A 464 10.66 -7.27 -36.11
C SER A 464 9.42 -7.31 -35.20
N ARG A 465 9.54 -7.87 -33.99
CA ARG A 465 8.46 -7.86 -32.99
C ARG A 465 8.34 -6.53 -32.27
N LEU A 466 9.46 -5.85 -32.02
CA LEU A 466 9.47 -4.59 -31.28
C LEU A 466 8.92 -3.43 -32.12
N TYR A 467 9.21 -3.42 -33.42
CA TYR A 467 8.88 -2.29 -34.31
C TYR A 467 7.88 -2.64 -35.41
N GLY A 468 7.72 -3.92 -35.74
CA GLY A 468 6.82 -4.34 -36.81
C GLY A 468 5.35 -4.26 -36.41
N THR A 469 4.52 -3.82 -37.36
CA THR A 469 3.06 -3.89 -37.23
C THR A 469 2.56 -5.16 -37.91
N PRO A 470 1.70 -5.97 -37.27
CA PRO A 470 1.20 -7.20 -37.89
C PRO A 470 0.37 -6.87 -39.13
N VAL A 471 0.69 -7.52 -40.25
CA VAL A 471 -0.10 -7.43 -41.48
C VAL A 471 -1.35 -8.25 -41.27
N LEU A 472 -2.51 -7.58 -41.29
CA LEU A 472 -3.80 -8.23 -41.17
C LEU A 472 -4.31 -8.67 -42.56
N ASP A 473 -4.97 -9.82 -42.62
CA ASP A 473 -5.68 -10.27 -43.82
C ASP A 473 -7.00 -9.51 -44.01
N SER A 474 -7.74 -9.83 -45.07
CA SER A 474 -9.04 -9.22 -45.35
C SER A 474 -10.09 -9.49 -44.26
N SER A 475 -9.83 -10.42 -43.34
CA SER A 475 -10.68 -10.77 -42.21
C SER A 475 -10.22 -10.14 -40.89
N GLY A 476 -9.16 -9.32 -40.92
CA GLY A 476 -8.58 -8.68 -39.73
C GLY A 476 -7.69 -9.59 -38.88
N GLN A 477 -7.31 -10.78 -39.37
CA GLN A 477 -6.43 -11.72 -38.66
C GLN A 477 -4.97 -11.51 -39.04
N PRO A 478 -4.01 -11.63 -38.10
CA PRO A 478 -2.59 -11.46 -38.39
C PRO A 478 -2.08 -12.59 -39.29
N THR A 479 -1.47 -12.21 -40.41
CA THR A 479 -0.94 -13.14 -41.43
C THR A 479 0.40 -13.79 -41.04
N GLY A 480 0.91 -13.52 -39.84
CA GLY A 480 2.26 -13.90 -39.41
C GLY A 480 3.38 -13.08 -40.05
N LYS A 481 3.06 -12.09 -40.89
CA LYS A 481 4.01 -11.12 -41.45
C LYS A 481 3.90 -9.80 -40.71
N ASN A 482 5.03 -9.12 -40.52
CA ASN A 482 5.06 -7.77 -39.97
C ASN A 482 5.51 -6.76 -41.03
N THR A 483 4.80 -5.64 -41.14
CA THR A 483 5.25 -4.46 -41.89
C THR A 483 6.15 -3.60 -41.00
N MET A 484 7.38 -3.37 -41.46
CA MET A 484 8.32 -2.47 -40.78
C MET A 484 7.91 -1.01 -40.97
N PRO A 485 8.15 -0.14 -39.99
CA PRO A 485 7.83 1.28 -40.08
C PRO A 485 8.67 1.97 -41.16
N THR A 486 8.06 2.92 -41.88
CA THR A 486 8.71 3.66 -42.97
C THR A 486 9.13 5.08 -42.59
N ASN A 487 8.70 5.58 -41.43
CA ASN A 487 9.07 6.92 -40.95
C ASN A 487 10.52 6.96 -40.44
N ALA A 488 11.23 8.03 -40.76
CA ALA A 488 12.64 8.18 -40.43
C ALA A 488 12.95 8.02 -38.92
N THR A 489 12.07 8.49 -38.03
CA THR A 489 12.29 8.43 -36.59
C THR A 489 12.26 6.99 -36.03
N ASP A 490 11.32 6.15 -36.45
CA ASP A 490 11.28 4.77 -35.92
C ASP A 490 12.30 3.88 -36.63
N ARG A 491 12.65 4.19 -37.88
CA ARG A 491 13.79 3.55 -38.57
C ARG A 491 15.12 3.85 -37.88
N GLU A 492 15.34 5.07 -37.41
CA GLU A 492 16.54 5.39 -36.62
C GLU A 492 16.57 4.61 -35.29
N LYS A 493 15.42 4.44 -34.61
CA LYS A 493 15.36 3.61 -33.39
C LYS A 493 15.66 2.14 -33.68
N MET A 494 15.08 1.59 -34.74
CA MET A 494 15.39 0.22 -35.20
C MET A 494 16.89 0.04 -35.45
N TYR A 495 17.51 1.00 -36.12
CA TYR A 495 18.95 1.02 -36.36
C TYR A 495 19.76 1.02 -35.06
N THR A 496 19.43 1.90 -34.10
CA THR A 496 20.13 1.91 -32.79
C THR A 496 19.94 0.60 -32.03
N SER A 497 18.74 0.02 -32.05
CA SER A 497 18.48 -1.27 -31.41
C SER A 497 19.27 -2.41 -32.06
N ALA A 498 19.48 -2.39 -33.37
CA ALA A 498 20.30 -3.40 -34.05
C ALA A 498 21.78 -3.31 -33.66
N ILE A 499 22.30 -2.11 -33.47
CA ILE A 499 23.68 -1.89 -32.99
C ILE A 499 23.82 -2.33 -31.53
N ASP A 500 22.84 -2.01 -30.69
CA ASP A 500 22.86 -2.35 -29.26
C ASP A 500 22.85 -3.88 -29.02
N LEU A 501 22.41 -4.68 -30.00
CA LEU A 501 22.56 -6.14 -29.94
C LEU A 501 24.02 -6.60 -29.97
N GLY A 502 24.96 -5.73 -30.36
CA GLY A 502 26.40 -6.01 -30.34
C GLY A 502 26.85 -7.01 -31.41
N LEU A 503 26.05 -7.19 -32.47
CA LEU A 503 26.41 -8.05 -33.59
C LEU A 503 27.64 -7.49 -34.33
N PRO A 504 28.48 -8.35 -34.95
CA PRO A 504 29.51 -7.90 -35.88
C PRO A 504 28.92 -6.98 -36.96
N GLU A 505 29.66 -5.95 -37.37
CA GLU A 505 29.18 -4.90 -38.30
C GLU A 505 28.57 -5.50 -39.58
N THR A 506 29.20 -6.51 -40.17
CA THR A 506 28.68 -7.20 -41.36
C THR A 506 27.36 -7.93 -41.12
N GLN A 507 27.12 -8.42 -39.91
CA GLN A 507 25.85 -9.05 -39.53
C GLN A 507 24.78 -8.00 -39.19
N THR A 508 25.17 -6.89 -38.56
CA THR A 508 24.27 -5.74 -38.32
C THR A 508 23.76 -5.16 -39.63
N ASP A 509 24.64 -5.01 -40.63
CA ASP A 509 24.24 -4.54 -41.97
C ASP A 509 23.31 -5.55 -42.66
N GLN A 510 23.63 -6.84 -42.62
CA GLN A 510 22.76 -7.89 -43.18
C GLN A 510 21.38 -7.90 -42.51
N LEU A 511 21.34 -7.75 -41.19
CA LEU A 511 20.12 -7.64 -40.40
C LEU A 511 19.30 -6.43 -40.84
N LEU A 512 19.91 -5.25 -40.92
CA LEU A 512 19.19 -4.03 -41.28
C LEU A 512 18.72 -4.04 -42.74
N LEU A 513 19.51 -4.59 -43.67
CA LEU A 513 19.08 -4.82 -45.04
C LEU A 513 17.86 -5.76 -45.09
N SER A 514 17.85 -6.83 -44.29
CA SER A 514 16.70 -7.75 -44.19
C SER A 514 15.46 -7.10 -43.57
N LEU A 515 15.64 -6.09 -42.72
CA LEU A 515 14.57 -5.25 -42.15
C LEU A 515 14.09 -4.16 -43.12
N GLY A 516 14.65 -4.07 -44.32
CA GLY A 516 14.22 -3.15 -45.38
C GLY A 516 14.95 -1.81 -45.40
N PHE A 517 16.15 -1.71 -44.82
CA PHE A 517 17.03 -0.55 -45.00
C PHE A 517 17.69 -0.55 -46.38
N SER A 518 17.81 0.63 -46.98
CA SER A 518 18.62 0.82 -48.18
C SER A 518 20.07 1.08 -47.79
N LYS A 519 21.00 0.81 -48.71
CA LYS A 519 22.44 1.09 -48.48
C LYS A 519 22.70 2.58 -48.20
N ASP A 520 21.99 3.47 -48.88
CA ASP A 520 22.12 4.92 -48.70
C ASP A 520 21.64 5.37 -47.32
N GLU A 521 20.57 4.74 -46.82
CA GLU A 521 20.04 5.00 -45.49
C GLU A 521 21.02 4.51 -44.40
N LEU A 522 21.59 3.31 -44.57
CA LEU A 522 22.62 2.79 -43.67
C LEU A 522 23.85 3.68 -43.65
N SER A 523 24.36 4.13 -44.81
CA SER A 523 25.50 5.06 -44.87
C SER A 523 25.21 6.37 -44.13
N THR A 524 23.99 6.90 -44.27
CA THR A 524 23.56 8.12 -43.58
C THR A 524 23.51 7.91 -42.06
N LEU A 525 22.96 6.78 -41.60
CA LEU A 525 22.85 6.44 -40.18
C LEU A 525 24.21 6.07 -39.56
N ASN A 526 25.06 5.32 -40.25
CA ASN A 526 26.45 5.03 -39.85
C ASN A 526 27.21 6.33 -39.61
N LYS A 527 27.12 7.27 -40.55
CA LYS A 527 27.72 8.61 -40.41
C LYS A 527 27.13 9.41 -39.26
N LYS A 528 25.81 9.34 -39.04
CA LYS A 528 25.12 10.04 -37.96
C LYS A 528 25.51 9.51 -36.58
N HIS A 529 25.66 8.20 -36.44
CA HIS A 529 25.95 7.52 -35.16
C HIS A 529 27.44 7.25 -34.92
N GLY A 530 28.32 7.68 -35.84
CA GLY A 530 29.76 7.52 -35.68
C GLY A 530 30.23 6.07 -35.79
N VAL A 531 29.47 5.21 -36.47
CA VAL A 531 29.92 3.86 -36.82
C VAL A 531 30.88 4.03 -37.99
N THR A 532 32.18 4.10 -37.68
CA THR A 532 33.23 4.12 -38.70
C THR A 532 33.28 2.77 -39.39
N GLU A 533 32.93 2.74 -40.67
CA GLU A 533 33.11 1.58 -41.56
C GLU A 533 34.52 1.01 -41.34
N GLY A 534 34.60 -0.17 -40.74
CA GLY A 534 35.86 -0.87 -40.56
C GLY A 534 36.49 -1.11 -41.95
N LYS A 535 37.63 -0.45 -42.20
CA LYS A 535 38.43 -0.67 -43.42
C LYS A 535 39.02 -2.07 -43.49
#